data_AF-A0A7S4MAN1-F1
#
_entry.id   AF-A0A7S4MAN1-F1
#
_cell.length_a   1.000
_cell.length_b   1.000
_cell.length_c   1.000
_cell.angle_alpha   90.00
_cell.angle_beta   90.00
_cell.angle_gamma   90.00
#
_symmetry.space_group_name_H-M   'P 1'
#
loop_
_entity.id
_entity.type
_entity.pdbx_description
1 polymer ?
#
loop_
_entity_poly.entity_id
_entity_poly.type
_entity_poly.pdbx_seq_one_letter_code
_entity_poly.pdbx_strand_id
1 'polypeptide(L)'
;VLVSMARFLLGFVFCVFCVLPGCFALASEEIEAYKAIFEALTDEQKEQVLTAVAQFQSSTTLTCDEFFCKDPDCGKNVTQLITSKGYPCEQHYALTPDGYWLSMQRIPHGRDENSTTPGRPVVFLQHGLLDASHTWVINMPKESFGFILADLGYDVWMGNNRGNTYSNTNEFYSYDDADFWNFSWDEMANIDLPTQIDYALEYTGQKQLFYVGHSEGTTQAFSGFQNATVASKVKLFVALAPVAYAGHVSSDFIQTLAFLHIDTILEIIGWNKFLVQHCWMDNLLDLTCDVANGDVCQVAMCAVAGCNPNNINATRYDIYMQLDPAGTSIQNMNHWG
;
A
#
# COMPACT_ATOMS: atom_id res chain seq x y z
N VAL A 1 -12.98 -24.31 6.16
CA VAL A 1 -12.07 -23.41 5.42
C VAL A 1 -12.64 -22.00 5.34
N LEU A 2 -13.80 -21.76 4.69
CA LEU A 2 -14.55 -20.49 4.75
C LEU A 2 -14.84 -20.00 6.18
N VAL A 3 -15.23 -20.91 7.08
CA VAL A 3 -15.46 -20.61 8.51
C VAL A 3 -14.16 -20.26 9.25
N SER A 4 -12.99 -20.74 8.81
CA SER A 4 -11.70 -20.42 9.43
C SER A 4 -11.13 -19.08 8.97
N MET A 5 -11.33 -18.71 7.70
CA MET A 5 -10.96 -17.38 7.18
C MET A 5 -11.87 -16.29 7.73
N ALA A 6 -13.18 -16.54 7.83
CA ALA A 6 -14.10 -15.64 8.51
C ALA A 6 -13.68 -15.46 9.98
N ARG A 7 -13.34 -16.55 10.70
CA ARG A 7 -12.83 -16.48 12.09
C ARG A 7 -11.51 -15.71 12.22
N PHE A 8 -10.65 -15.77 11.22
CA PHE A 8 -9.39 -15.04 11.20
C PHE A 8 -9.60 -13.54 10.93
N LEU A 9 -10.44 -13.19 9.96
CA LEU A 9 -10.85 -11.82 9.68
C LEU A 9 -11.62 -11.20 10.84
N LEU A 10 -12.51 -11.98 11.45
CA LEU A 10 -13.21 -11.60 12.66
C LEU A 10 -12.26 -11.49 13.84
N GLY A 11 -11.23 -12.33 13.96
CA GLY A 11 -10.19 -12.19 14.99
C GLY A 11 -9.28 -10.99 14.78
N PHE A 12 -8.96 -10.66 13.53
CA PHE A 12 -8.14 -9.50 13.16
C PHE A 12 -8.92 -8.19 13.37
N VAL A 13 -10.17 -8.14 12.90
CA VAL A 13 -11.11 -7.03 13.16
C VAL A 13 -11.40 -6.93 14.66
N PHE A 14 -11.59 -8.04 15.39
CA PHE A 14 -11.81 -8.02 16.84
C PHE A 14 -10.55 -7.59 17.62
N CYS A 15 -9.34 -7.97 17.19
CA CYS A 15 -8.09 -7.43 17.76
C CYS A 15 -7.92 -5.94 17.48
N VAL A 16 -8.30 -5.46 16.30
CA VAL A 16 -8.22 -4.05 15.92
C VAL A 16 -9.26 -3.20 16.68
N PHE A 17 -10.47 -3.73 16.93
CA PHE A 17 -11.60 -2.95 17.47
C PHE A 17 -11.93 -3.22 18.96
N CYS A 18 -11.59 -4.37 19.55
CA CYS A 18 -11.88 -4.65 20.97
C CYS A 18 -10.72 -4.32 21.94
N VAL A 19 -9.51 -4.05 21.43
CA VAL A 19 -8.30 -3.88 22.26
C VAL A 19 -8.08 -2.42 22.71
N LEU A 20 -8.84 -1.45 22.17
CA LEU A 20 -8.75 -0.03 22.56
C LEU A 20 -10.09 0.52 23.11
N PRO A 21 -10.44 0.27 24.39
CA PRO A 21 -11.59 0.93 25.00
C PRO A 21 -11.37 2.45 25.20
N GLY A 22 -10.16 2.96 24.94
CA GLY A 22 -9.77 4.34 25.22
C GLY A 22 -9.80 5.30 24.02
N CYS A 23 -9.98 4.82 22.78
CA CYS A 23 -9.89 5.67 21.58
C CYS A 23 -11.18 5.79 20.76
N PHE A 24 -12.22 4.99 21.04
CA PHE A 24 -13.43 4.99 20.23
C PHE A 24 -14.69 4.98 21.09
N ALA A 25 -15.56 5.96 20.88
CA ALA A 25 -16.96 5.88 21.27
C ALA A 25 -17.69 5.08 20.17
N LEU A 26 -17.68 3.74 20.27
CA LEU A 26 -18.44 2.85 19.38
C LEU A 26 -19.93 2.79 19.80
N ALA A 27 -20.81 2.57 18.83
CA ALA A 27 -22.26 2.52 19.05
C ALA A 27 -22.70 1.17 19.62
N SER A 28 -23.81 1.16 20.38
CA SER A 28 -24.25 0.00 21.20
C SER A 28 -24.62 -1.26 20.42
N GLU A 29 -24.92 -1.17 19.13
CA GLU A 29 -25.29 -2.32 18.29
C GLU A 29 -24.06 -3.07 17.75
N GLU A 30 -22.91 -2.39 17.62
CA GLU A 30 -21.64 -2.98 17.17
C GLU A 30 -21.08 -3.94 18.22
N ILE A 31 -21.24 -3.59 19.50
CA ILE A 31 -20.78 -4.38 20.66
C ILE A 31 -21.48 -5.75 20.72
N GLU A 32 -22.74 -5.85 20.31
CA GLU A 32 -23.53 -7.09 20.42
C GLU A 32 -23.17 -8.11 19.32
N ALA A 33 -22.81 -7.64 18.13
CA ALA A 33 -22.31 -8.53 17.07
C ALA A 33 -20.97 -9.16 17.48
N TYR A 34 -20.02 -8.36 17.97
CA TYR A 34 -18.72 -8.82 18.45
C TYR A 34 -18.82 -9.79 19.63
N LYS A 35 -19.75 -9.56 20.57
CA LYS A 35 -20.04 -10.52 21.66
C LYS A 35 -20.49 -11.89 21.14
N ALA A 36 -21.40 -11.93 20.18
CA ALA A 36 -21.89 -13.19 19.61
C ALA A 36 -20.78 -14.01 18.95
N ILE A 37 -19.77 -13.33 18.38
CA ILE A 37 -18.59 -13.95 17.74
C ILE A 37 -17.63 -14.52 18.80
N PHE A 38 -17.33 -13.75 19.86
CA PHE A 38 -16.49 -14.21 20.97
C PHE A 38 -17.13 -15.41 21.68
N GLU A 39 -18.45 -15.38 21.87
CA GLU A 39 -19.21 -16.47 22.48
C GLU A 39 -19.17 -17.76 21.65
N ALA A 40 -19.04 -17.66 20.32
CA ALA A 40 -18.94 -18.78 19.40
C ALA A 40 -17.54 -19.46 19.34
N LEU A 41 -16.53 -18.92 20.03
CA LEU A 41 -15.21 -19.54 20.19
C LEU A 41 -15.24 -20.71 21.18
N THR A 42 -14.35 -21.67 20.99
CA THR A 42 -14.10 -22.73 21.99
C THR A 42 -13.41 -22.16 23.23
N ASP A 43 -13.52 -22.83 24.38
CA ASP A 43 -12.95 -22.32 25.64
C ASP A 43 -11.43 -22.17 25.58
N GLU A 44 -10.73 -23.08 24.90
CA GLU A 44 -9.29 -22.99 24.64
C GLU A 44 -8.91 -21.76 23.79
N GLN A 45 -9.73 -21.45 22.78
CA GLN A 45 -9.53 -20.25 21.96
C GLN A 45 -9.84 -18.96 22.70
N LYS A 46 -10.89 -18.97 23.55
CA LYS A 46 -11.20 -17.85 24.43
C LYS A 46 -10.06 -17.58 25.40
N GLU A 47 -9.49 -18.63 26.00
CA GLU A 47 -8.36 -18.53 26.92
C GLU A 47 -7.10 -17.99 26.22
N GLN A 48 -6.81 -18.45 24.99
CA GLN A 48 -5.70 -17.92 24.19
C GLN A 48 -5.88 -16.45 23.82
N VAL A 49 -7.07 -16.05 23.36
CA VAL A 49 -7.40 -14.65 23.04
C VAL A 49 -7.31 -13.77 24.29
N LEU A 50 -7.92 -14.20 25.40
CA LEU A 50 -7.90 -13.45 26.66
C LEU A 50 -6.49 -13.35 27.24
N THR A 51 -5.67 -14.39 27.11
CA THR A 51 -4.27 -14.39 27.54
C THR A 51 -3.43 -13.45 26.68
N ALA A 52 -3.61 -13.47 25.35
CA ALA A 52 -2.92 -12.55 24.44
C ALA A 52 -3.33 -11.10 24.69
N VAL A 53 -4.62 -10.83 24.93
CA VAL A 53 -5.14 -9.50 25.27
C VAL A 53 -4.62 -9.04 26.64
N ALA A 54 -4.62 -9.90 27.65
CA ALA A 54 -4.11 -9.58 28.98
C ALA A 54 -2.59 -9.33 28.95
N GLN A 55 -1.84 -10.10 28.17
CA GLN A 55 -0.42 -9.88 27.94
C GLN A 55 -0.19 -8.53 27.25
N PHE A 56 -0.90 -8.25 26.15
CA PHE A 56 -0.85 -6.98 25.42
C PHE A 56 -1.22 -5.75 26.28
N GLN A 57 -2.26 -5.86 27.11
CA GLN A 57 -2.70 -4.80 28.04
C GLN A 57 -1.73 -4.59 29.20
N SER A 58 -1.03 -5.65 29.62
CA SER A 58 -0.06 -5.58 30.72
C SER A 58 1.35 -5.18 30.28
N SER A 59 1.69 -5.32 28.99
CA SER A 59 3.05 -5.15 28.50
C SER A 59 3.39 -3.79 27.90
N THR A 60 2.43 -2.99 27.43
CA THR A 60 2.81 -1.90 26.52
C THR A 60 1.87 -0.68 26.56
N THR A 61 2.37 0.44 27.07
CA THR A 61 2.21 1.71 26.35
C THR A 61 2.99 1.56 25.05
N LEU A 62 2.34 1.17 23.96
CA LEU A 62 2.98 1.14 22.65
C LEU A 62 3.36 2.58 22.27
N THR A 63 4.62 2.94 22.48
CA THR A 63 5.21 4.14 21.89
C THR A 63 5.68 3.80 20.48
N CYS A 64 5.74 4.79 19.59
CA CYS A 64 6.16 4.64 18.20
C CYS A 64 7.63 4.18 18.00
N ASP A 65 8.32 3.78 19.08
CA ASP A 65 9.76 3.58 19.13
C ASP A 65 10.19 2.11 19.26
N GLU A 66 9.25 1.17 19.50
CA GLU A 66 9.56 -0.26 19.65
C GLU A 66 9.09 -1.05 18.42
N PHE A 67 9.95 -1.13 17.40
CA PHE A 67 9.77 -2.06 16.27
C PHE A 67 10.18 -3.48 16.68
N PHE A 68 9.28 -4.46 16.53
CA PHE A 68 9.57 -5.88 16.79
C PHE A 68 10.32 -6.57 15.63
N CYS A 69 10.46 -5.87 14.51
CA CYS A 69 11.10 -6.33 13.28
C CYS A 69 12.64 -6.42 13.40
N LYS A 70 13.23 -7.54 12.93
CA LYS A 70 14.68 -7.86 13.02
C LYS A 70 15.46 -7.64 11.73
N ASP A 71 14.78 -7.40 10.61
CA ASP A 71 15.44 -7.13 9.32
C ASP A 71 16.18 -5.78 9.37
N PRO A 72 17.37 -5.64 8.76
CA PRO A 72 18.07 -4.36 8.73
C PRO A 72 17.30 -3.24 8.02
N ASP A 73 16.23 -3.55 7.30
CA ASP A 73 15.38 -2.60 6.60
C ASP A 73 14.16 -2.12 7.41
N CYS A 74 13.96 -2.60 8.64
CA CYS A 74 12.83 -2.17 9.46
C CYS A 74 12.90 -0.67 9.77
N GLY A 75 11.74 -0.02 9.76
CA GLY A 75 11.55 1.41 10.00
C GLY A 75 12.07 2.31 8.87
N LYS A 76 12.58 1.74 7.76
CA LYS A 76 13.07 2.53 6.64
C LYS A 76 11.94 2.94 5.72
N ASN A 77 11.89 4.24 5.41
CA ASN A 77 11.13 4.71 4.25
C ASN A 77 11.80 4.33 2.93
N VAL A 78 11.10 4.50 1.81
CA VAL A 78 11.60 4.15 0.47
C VAL A 78 12.97 4.77 0.12
N THR A 79 13.23 6.01 0.50
CA THR A 79 14.52 6.68 0.25
C THR A 79 15.64 6.03 1.06
N GLN A 80 15.36 5.65 2.31
CA GLN A 80 16.29 4.91 3.15
C GLN A 80 16.49 3.47 2.66
N LEU A 81 15.46 2.79 2.14
CA LEU A 81 15.60 1.49 1.48
C LEU A 81 16.60 1.59 0.32
N ILE A 82 16.40 2.55 -0.59
CA ILE A 82 17.24 2.75 -1.78
C ILE A 82 18.70 3.04 -1.39
N THR A 83 18.90 4.05 -0.54
CA THR A 83 20.25 4.49 -0.14
C THR A 83 20.99 3.44 0.69
N SER A 84 20.28 2.69 1.55
CA SER A 84 20.89 1.62 2.35
C SER A 84 21.42 0.45 1.50
N LYS A 85 20.94 0.28 0.26
CA LYS A 85 21.46 -0.69 -0.70
C LYS A 85 22.57 -0.14 -1.60
N GLY A 86 22.98 1.12 -1.39
CA GLY A 86 24.09 1.78 -2.08
C GLY A 86 23.71 2.48 -3.40
N TYR A 87 22.42 2.68 -3.68
CA TYR A 87 21.98 3.41 -4.86
C TYR A 87 21.83 4.92 -4.56
N PRO A 88 22.08 5.80 -5.54
CA PRO A 88 21.67 7.19 -5.43
C PRO A 88 20.14 7.27 -5.38
N CYS A 89 19.61 8.19 -4.57
CA CYS A 89 18.19 8.46 -4.49
C CYS A 89 17.95 9.97 -4.51
N GLU A 90 17.07 10.41 -5.40
CA GLU A 90 16.52 11.76 -5.39
C GLU A 90 15.04 11.70 -5.00
N GLN A 91 14.60 12.72 -4.28
CA GLN A 91 13.22 12.87 -3.82
C GLN A 91 12.63 14.09 -4.54
N HIS A 92 11.53 13.88 -5.25
CA HIS A 92 10.84 14.91 -6.02
C HIS A 92 9.39 15.06 -5.57
N TYR A 93 8.82 16.23 -5.86
CA TYR A 93 7.43 16.55 -5.58
C TYR A 93 6.80 17.19 -6.80
N ALA A 94 5.74 16.58 -7.33
CA ALA A 94 4.95 17.14 -8.42
C ALA A 94 3.62 17.67 -7.86
N LEU A 95 3.32 18.94 -8.13
CA LEU A 95 2.07 19.57 -7.73
C LEU A 95 1.00 19.32 -8.81
N THR A 96 -0.11 18.72 -8.43
CA THR A 96 -1.25 18.53 -9.33
C THR A 96 -2.06 19.82 -9.46
N PRO A 97 -2.81 20.01 -10.57
CA PRO A 97 -3.70 21.17 -10.73
C PRO A 97 -4.77 21.33 -9.64
N ASP A 98 -5.15 20.24 -8.97
CA ASP A 98 -6.08 20.21 -7.84
C ASP A 98 -5.38 20.20 -6.47
N GLY A 99 -4.09 20.53 -6.43
CA GLY A 99 -3.38 20.94 -5.22
C GLY A 99 -2.65 19.82 -4.47
N TYR A 100 -2.67 18.57 -4.94
CA TYR A 100 -1.95 17.48 -4.27
C TYR A 100 -0.46 17.56 -4.56
N TRP A 101 0.36 17.38 -3.52
CA TRP A 101 1.79 17.21 -3.63
C TRP A 101 2.13 15.72 -3.72
N LEU A 102 2.47 15.26 -4.92
CA LEU A 102 2.81 13.87 -5.19
C LEU A 102 4.31 13.64 -5.03
N SER A 103 4.67 12.78 -4.08
CA SER A 103 6.06 12.39 -3.85
C SER A 103 6.51 11.36 -4.89
N MET A 104 7.66 11.58 -5.50
CA MET A 104 8.31 10.60 -6.39
C MET A 104 9.73 10.33 -5.94
N GLN A 105 10.14 9.06 -5.97
CA GLN A 105 11.52 8.66 -5.77
C GLN A 105 12.17 8.36 -7.10
N ARG A 106 13.44 8.77 -7.24
CA ARG A 106 14.22 8.56 -8.46
C ARG A 106 15.55 7.90 -8.14
N ILE A 107 15.88 6.84 -8.87
CA ILE A 107 17.20 6.23 -8.92
C ILE A 107 17.84 6.62 -10.26
N PRO A 108 18.68 7.68 -10.29
CA PRO A 108 19.20 8.22 -11.55
C PRO A 108 20.17 7.28 -12.26
N HIS A 109 20.87 6.41 -11.52
CA HIS A 109 21.78 5.40 -12.07
C HIS A 109 22.01 4.24 -11.10
N GLY A 110 22.59 3.15 -11.59
CA GLY A 110 22.97 1.98 -10.80
C GLY A 110 24.16 2.26 -9.87
N ARG A 111 24.60 1.23 -9.14
CA ARG A 111 25.67 1.37 -8.12
C ARG A 111 27.05 1.63 -8.69
N ASP A 112 27.33 1.12 -9.88
CA ASP A 112 28.64 1.27 -10.50
C ASP A 112 28.80 2.70 -11.05
N GLU A 113 29.84 3.44 -10.66
CA GLU A 113 30.09 4.82 -11.11
C GLU A 113 30.18 4.97 -12.64
N ASN A 114 30.50 3.89 -13.36
CA ASN A 114 30.48 3.82 -14.82
C ASN A 114 29.08 3.92 -15.43
N SER A 115 28.03 3.86 -14.61
CA SER A 115 26.63 4.00 -15.03
C SER A 115 26.13 5.46 -15.05
N THR A 116 27.02 6.45 -14.96
CA THR A 116 26.72 7.89 -14.96
C THR A 116 26.54 8.52 -16.37
N THR A 117 26.31 7.71 -17.41
CA THR A 117 26.13 8.22 -18.79
C THR A 117 24.91 9.15 -18.89
N PRO A 118 25.06 10.38 -19.42
CA PRO A 118 23.92 11.29 -19.63
C PRO A 118 22.88 10.72 -20.61
N GLY A 119 21.61 11.14 -20.46
CA GLY A 119 20.56 10.83 -21.42
C GLY A 119 19.98 9.41 -21.33
N ARG A 120 20.01 8.79 -20.13
CA ARG A 120 19.44 7.46 -19.88
C ARG A 120 17.94 7.43 -20.21
N PRO A 121 17.42 6.33 -20.77
CA PRO A 121 15.98 6.19 -20.98
C PRO A 121 15.25 6.15 -19.63
N VAL A 122 14.16 6.89 -19.54
CA VAL A 122 13.35 6.98 -18.33
C VAL A 122 12.39 5.79 -18.25
N VAL A 123 12.34 5.15 -17.09
CA VAL A 123 11.31 4.16 -16.75
C VAL A 123 10.52 4.70 -15.56
N PHE A 124 9.20 4.81 -15.72
CA PHE A 124 8.27 5.21 -14.68
C PHE A 124 7.53 3.98 -14.15
N LEU A 125 7.62 3.75 -12.83
CA LEU A 125 7.07 2.61 -12.13
C LEU A 125 5.89 3.07 -11.26
N GLN A 126 4.69 2.53 -11.50
CA GLN A 126 3.47 2.88 -10.77
C GLN A 126 2.91 1.69 -9.99
N HIS A 127 2.82 1.85 -8.68
CA HIS A 127 2.32 0.84 -7.74
C HIS A 127 0.81 0.58 -7.87
N GLY A 128 0.30 -0.40 -7.11
CA GLY A 128 -1.11 -0.81 -7.11
C GLY A 128 -1.98 -0.16 -6.02
N LEU A 129 -3.17 -0.71 -5.83
CA LEU A 129 -4.11 -0.32 -4.77
C LEU A 129 -3.46 -0.55 -3.39
N LEU A 130 -3.59 0.44 -2.48
CA LEU A 130 -3.05 0.40 -1.11
C LEU A 130 -1.52 0.22 -1.01
N ASP A 131 -0.80 0.47 -2.11
CA ASP A 131 0.64 0.27 -2.22
C ASP A 131 1.35 1.65 -2.28
N ALA A 132 2.68 1.63 -2.33
CA ALA A 132 3.50 2.81 -2.58
C ALA A 132 4.77 2.46 -3.36
N SER A 133 5.64 3.45 -3.59
CA SER A 133 6.85 3.30 -4.38
C SER A 133 7.83 2.23 -3.86
N HIS A 134 7.74 1.83 -2.59
CA HIS A 134 8.60 0.79 -2.01
C HIS A 134 8.47 -0.56 -2.71
N THR A 135 7.32 -0.89 -3.30
CA THR A 135 7.06 -2.18 -3.99
C THR A 135 8.15 -2.54 -5.01
N TRP A 136 8.75 -1.51 -5.63
CA TRP A 136 9.79 -1.67 -6.65
C TRP A 136 11.20 -1.88 -6.11
N VAL A 137 11.40 -1.68 -4.81
CA VAL A 137 12.71 -1.63 -4.13
C VAL A 137 12.73 -2.35 -2.76
N ILE A 138 11.64 -3.04 -2.39
CA ILE A 138 11.46 -3.64 -1.06
C ILE A 138 12.34 -4.86 -0.78
N ASN A 139 12.84 -5.55 -1.81
CA ASN A 139 13.73 -6.71 -1.70
C ASN A 139 15.21 -6.35 -1.95
N MET A 140 16.07 -7.35 -2.15
CA MET A 140 17.49 -7.12 -2.42
C MET A 140 17.73 -6.59 -3.84
N PRO A 141 18.89 -5.95 -4.11
CA PRO A 141 19.21 -5.35 -5.41
C PRO A 141 19.01 -6.22 -6.65
N LYS A 142 19.20 -7.54 -6.53
CA LYS A 142 19.04 -8.49 -7.64
C LYS A 142 17.62 -9.06 -7.78
N GLU A 143 16.72 -8.66 -6.89
CA GLU A 143 15.36 -9.18 -6.75
C GLU A 143 14.31 -8.08 -6.94
N SER A 144 14.68 -6.81 -6.71
CA SER A 144 13.78 -5.68 -6.87
C SER A 144 13.92 -5.03 -8.24
N PHE A 145 12.79 -4.88 -8.93
CA PHE A 145 12.76 -4.42 -10.32
C PHE A 145 13.37 -3.03 -10.53
N GLY A 146 13.15 -2.09 -9.59
CA GLY A 146 13.73 -0.74 -9.66
C GLY A 146 15.26 -0.75 -9.63
N PHE A 147 15.86 -1.58 -8.76
CA PHE A 147 17.31 -1.72 -8.67
C PHE A 147 17.91 -2.39 -9.93
N ILE A 148 17.25 -3.44 -10.43
CA ILE A 148 17.67 -4.14 -11.65
C ILE A 148 17.68 -3.18 -12.84
N LEU A 149 16.64 -2.36 -13.01
CA LEU A 149 16.57 -1.36 -14.08
C LEU A 149 17.68 -0.30 -13.97
N ALA A 150 17.94 0.21 -12.77
CA ALA A 150 19.00 1.19 -12.56
C ALA A 150 20.39 0.63 -12.96
N ASP A 151 20.69 -0.60 -12.54
CA ASP A 151 21.94 -1.30 -12.91
C ASP A 151 22.01 -1.61 -14.41
N LEU A 152 20.87 -1.79 -15.09
CA LEU A 152 20.80 -2.06 -16.53
C LEU A 152 20.92 -0.83 -17.45
N GLY A 153 21.01 0.39 -16.92
CA GLY A 153 21.17 1.57 -17.78
C GLY A 153 20.04 2.59 -17.74
N TYR A 154 18.98 2.35 -16.95
CA TYR A 154 17.80 3.21 -16.94
C TYR A 154 17.90 4.32 -15.88
N ASP A 155 17.12 5.39 -16.11
CA ASP A 155 16.77 6.41 -15.11
C ASP A 155 15.38 6.05 -14.55
N VAL A 156 15.34 5.59 -13.30
CA VAL A 156 14.14 4.96 -12.73
C VAL A 156 13.40 5.95 -11.86
N TRP A 157 12.14 6.23 -12.22
CA TRP A 157 11.20 7.03 -11.45
C TRP A 157 10.12 6.13 -10.88
N MET A 158 9.77 6.34 -9.62
CA MET A 158 8.71 5.62 -8.91
C MET A 158 7.69 6.63 -8.41
N GLY A 159 6.45 6.49 -8.91
CA GLY A 159 5.34 7.35 -8.56
C GLY A 159 4.67 6.95 -7.25
N ASN A 160 3.97 7.90 -6.63
CA ASN A 160 3.05 7.64 -5.51
C ASN A 160 1.71 8.34 -5.75
N ASN A 161 0.62 7.60 -5.58
CA ASN A 161 -0.73 8.14 -5.70
C ASN A 161 -1.06 9.08 -4.55
N ARG A 162 -1.88 10.10 -4.82
CA ARG A 162 -2.51 10.94 -3.79
C ARG A 162 -3.10 10.09 -2.65
N GLY A 163 -2.92 10.56 -1.42
CA GLY A 163 -3.44 9.95 -0.20
C GLY A 163 -2.65 8.78 0.39
N ASN A 164 -1.68 8.21 -0.33
CA ASN A 164 -0.80 7.21 0.28
C ASN A 164 0.22 7.85 1.25
N THR A 165 0.98 7.03 1.98
CA THR A 165 1.99 7.45 2.98
C THR A 165 2.90 8.60 2.51
N TYR A 166 3.25 8.67 1.23
CA TYR A 166 4.21 9.63 0.69
C TYR A 166 3.56 10.86 0.02
N SER A 167 2.30 10.78 -0.38
CA SER A 167 1.58 11.84 -1.11
C SER A 167 0.33 12.31 -0.37
N ASN A 168 0.50 12.64 0.91
CA ASN A 168 -0.57 12.95 1.86
C ASN A 168 -0.72 14.46 2.19
N THR A 169 -0.29 15.34 1.28
CA THR A 169 -0.30 16.80 1.45
C THR A 169 -1.03 17.49 0.30
N ASN A 170 -1.84 18.52 0.59
CA ASN A 170 -2.58 19.30 -0.40
C ASN A 170 -2.52 20.81 -0.08
N GLU A 171 -2.60 21.69 -1.10
CA GLU A 171 -2.56 23.15 -0.94
C GLU A 171 -3.86 23.77 -0.40
N PHE A 172 -5.00 23.10 -0.61
CA PHE A 172 -6.33 23.62 -0.35
C PHE A 172 -7.01 22.95 0.86
N TYR A 173 -6.69 21.68 1.10
CA TYR A 173 -7.34 20.84 2.12
C TYR A 173 -6.31 20.28 3.10
N SER A 174 -6.68 20.17 4.36
CA SER A 174 -5.90 19.44 5.36
C SER A 174 -6.13 17.93 5.24
N TYR A 175 -5.19 17.12 5.75
CA TYR A 175 -5.28 15.66 5.72
C TYR A 175 -6.52 15.07 6.42
N ASP A 176 -7.16 15.83 7.31
CA ASP A 176 -8.36 15.41 8.04
C ASP A 176 -9.66 15.87 7.41
N ASP A 177 -9.61 16.74 6.39
CA ASP A 177 -10.80 17.20 5.67
C ASP A 177 -11.34 16.10 4.76
N ALA A 178 -12.67 15.95 4.69
CA ALA A 178 -13.30 14.98 3.79
C ALA A 178 -12.96 15.24 2.31
N ASP A 179 -12.88 16.52 1.92
CA ASP A 179 -12.54 16.94 0.56
C ASP A 179 -11.13 16.51 0.13
N PHE A 180 -10.19 16.32 1.08
CA PHE A 180 -8.86 15.77 0.79
C PHE A 180 -8.93 14.30 0.31
N TRP A 181 -9.95 13.57 0.72
CA TRP A 181 -10.10 12.15 0.41
C TRP A 181 -11.17 11.89 -0.66
N ASN A 182 -11.71 12.95 -1.25
CA ASN A 182 -12.72 12.87 -2.29
C ASN A 182 -12.05 12.63 -3.66
N PHE A 183 -11.41 11.48 -3.82
CA PHE A 183 -10.78 11.02 -5.06
C PHE A 183 -10.90 9.50 -5.22
N SER A 184 -10.71 9.00 -6.43
CA SER A 184 -10.53 7.58 -6.76
C SER A 184 -9.40 7.40 -7.78
N TRP A 185 -9.24 6.18 -8.31
CA TRP A 185 -8.33 5.91 -9.42
C TRP A 185 -8.64 6.74 -10.68
N ASP A 186 -9.83 7.34 -10.82
CA ASP A 186 -10.16 8.28 -11.89
C ASP A 186 -9.29 9.54 -11.82
N GLU A 187 -9.21 10.19 -10.66
CA GLU A 187 -8.34 11.36 -10.48
C GLU A 187 -6.87 10.96 -10.60
N MET A 188 -6.49 9.78 -10.11
CA MET A 188 -5.13 9.29 -10.27
C MET A 188 -4.76 9.11 -11.76
N ALA A 189 -5.67 8.57 -12.57
CA ALA A 189 -5.46 8.38 -14.00
C ALA A 189 -5.45 9.69 -14.81
N ASN A 190 -6.37 10.61 -14.47
CA ASN A 190 -6.61 11.83 -15.25
C ASN A 190 -5.76 13.02 -14.79
N ILE A 191 -5.22 12.98 -13.56
CA ILE A 191 -4.51 14.10 -12.95
C ILE A 191 -3.12 13.65 -12.48
N ASP A 192 -3.01 12.67 -11.58
CA ASP A 192 -1.71 12.30 -10.99
C ASP A 192 -0.74 11.76 -12.04
N LEU A 193 -1.20 10.81 -12.84
CA LEU A 193 -0.43 10.16 -13.89
C LEU A 193 0.16 11.17 -14.90
N PRO A 194 -0.64 12.06 -15.55
CA PRO A 194 -0.07 13.05 -16.45
C PRO A 194 0.86 14.04 -15.75
N THR A 195 0.53 14.48 -14.52
CA THR A 195 1.39 15.40 -13.75
C THR A 195 2.76 14.78 -13.45
N GLN A 196 2.80 13.53 -13.00
CA GLN A 196 4.05 12.85 -12.67
C GLN A 196 4.88 12.53 -13.92
N ILE A 197 4.24 12.09 -15.02
CA ILE A 197 4.93 11.86 -16.30
C ILE A 197 5.54 13.16 -16.83
N ASP A 198 4.79 14.26 -16.79
CA ASP A 198 5.26 15.55 -17.30
C ASP A 198 6.43 16.08 -16.47
N TYR A 199 6.34 15.97 -15.15
CA TYR A 199 7.45 16.32 -14.27
C TYR A 199 8.71 15.51 -14.61
N ALA A 200 8.61 14.18 -14.72
CA ALA A 200 9.75 13.32 -15.01
C ALA A 200 10.39 13.63 -16.39
N LEU A 201 9.58 13.89 -17.42
CA LEU A 201 10.06 14.22 -18.75
C LEU A 201 10.67 15.63 -18.83
N GLU A 202 10.07 16.61 -18.16
CA GLU A 202 10.61 17.96 -18.08
C GLU A 202 11.94 17.97 -17.34
N TYR A 203 12.01 17.32 -16.19
CA TYR A 203 13.22 17.23 -15.37
C TYR A 203 14.38 16.58 -16.12
N THR A 204 14.11 15.49 -16.84
CA THR A 204 15.14 14.71 -17.55
C THR A 204 15.46 15.23 -18.95
N GLY A 205 14.59 16.08 -19.52
CA GLY A 205 14.66 16.54 -20.90
C GLY A 205 14.28 15.48 -21.95
N GLN A 206 13.88 14.28 -21.53
CA GLN A 206 13.43 13.21 -22.42
C GLN A 206 12.08 13.56 -23.05
N LYS A 207 11.80 12.99 -24.23
CA LYS A 207 10.51 13.20 -24.94
C LYS A 207 9.49 12.12 -24.66
N GLN A 208 9.96 10.93 -24.29
CA GLN A 208 9.10 9.80 -23.97
C GLN A 208 9.75 8.95 -22.87
N LEU A 209 8.94 8.19 -22.14
CA LEU A 209 9.37 7.23 -21.13
C LEU A 209 8.76 5.85 -21.35
N PHE A 210 9.31 4.84 -20.68
CA PHE A 210 8.69 3.53 -20.53
C PHE A 210 7.81 3.55 -19.28
N TYR A 211 6.57 3.10 -19.37
CA TYR A 211 5.67 3.02 -18.22
C TYR A 211 5.48 1.56 -17.81
N VAL A 212 5.63 1.27 -16.52
CA VAL A 212 5.36 -0.04 -15.94
C VAL A 212 4.38 0.14 -14.78
N GLY A 213 3.20 -0.46 -14.91
CA GLY A 213 2.17 -0.43 -13.88
C GLY A 213 1.98 -1.80 -13.26
N HIS A 214 1.71 -1.85 -11.95
CA HIS A 214 1.24 -3.04 -11.24
C HIS A 214 -0.19 -2.83 -10.73
N SER A 215 -1.07 -3.83 -10.91
CA SER A 215 -2.43 -3.81 -10.35
C SER A 215 -3.19 -2.52 -10.72
N GLU A 216 -3.68 -1.72 -9.77
CA GLU A 216 -4.33 -0.42 -10.02
C GLU A 216 -3.48 0.56 -10.85
N GLY A 217 -2.14 0.52 -10.75
CA GLY A 217 -1.28 1.32 -11.63
C GLY A 217 -1.46 0.97 -13.11
N THR A 218 -1.91 -0.24 -13.43
CA THR A 218 -2.31 -0.59 -14.81
C THR A 218 -3.67 0.01 -15.18
N THR A 219 -4.62 0.05 -14.25
CA THR A 219 -5.94 0.68 -14.42
C THR A 219 -5.79 2.16 -14.73
N GLN A 220 -4.94 2.84 -13.96
CA GLN A 220 -4.60 4.25 -14.19
C GLN A 220 -4.05 4.47 -15.59
N ALA A 221 -3.14 3.61 -16.06
CA ALA A 221 -2.61 3.69 -17.41
C ALA A 221 -3.67 3.40 -18.49
N PHE A 222 -4.52 2.38 -18.31
CA PHE A 222 -5.59 2.06 -19.27
C PHE A 222 -6.57 3.23 -19.44
N SER A 223 -6.91 3.90 -18.34
CA SER A 223 -7.78 5.09 -18.33
C SER A 223 -7.05 6.34 -18.84
N GLY A 224 -5.90 6.68 -18.26
CA GLY A 224 -5.16 7.90 -18.58
C GLY A 224 -4.60 7.94 -20.01
N PHE A 225 -4.23 6.79 -20.59
CA PHE A 225 -3.74 6.73 -21.98
C PHE A 225 -4.86 6.83 -23.04
N GLN A 226 -6.13 6.95 -22.64
CA GLN A 226 -7.18 7.41 -23.56
C GLN A 226 -6.91 8.86 -24.01
N ASN A 227 -6.21 9.65 -23.20
CA ASN A 227 -5.74 10.97 -23.61
C ASN A 227 -4.51 10.83 -24.53
N ALA A 228 -4.69 11.13 -25.82
CA ALA A 228 -3.63 11.02 -26.83
C ALA A 228 -2.38 11.85 -26.52
N THR A 229 -2.51 12.98 -25.82
CA THR A 229 -1.37 13.79 -25.38
C THR A 229 -0.51 13.05 -24.37
N VAL A 230 -1.13 12.37 -23.40
CA VAL A 230 -0.43 11.57 -22.39
C VAL A 230 0.14 10.30 -23.03
N ALA A 231 -0.65 9.59 -23.83
CA ALA A 231 -0.20 8.38 -24.52
C ALA A 231 1.00 8.63 -25.44
N SER A 232 1.06 9.78 -26.12
CA SER A 232 2.20 10.13 -26.99
C SER A 232 3.54 10.24 -26.26
N LYS A 233 3.52 10.47 -24.93
CA LYS A 233 4.70 10.55 -24.06
C LYS A 233 5.17 9.17 -23.57
N VAL A 234 4.41 8.11 -23.83
CA VAL A 234 4.73 6.75 -23.38
C VAL A 234 5.17 5.90 -24.58
N LYS A 235 6.42 5.45 -24.53
CA LYS A 235 7.04 4.66 -25.61
C LYS A 235 6.58 3.20 -25.60
N LEU A 236 6.37 2.65 -24.41
CA LEU A 236 5.88 1.29 -24.17
C LEU A 236 5.22 1.26 -22.80
N PHE A 237 4.06 0.63 -22.73
CA PHE A 237 3.37 0.29 -21.50
C PHE A 237 3.54 -1.21 -21.20
N VAL A 238 4.11 -1.54 -20.04
CA VAL A 238 4.17 -2.89 -19.49
C VAL A 238 3.18 -2.99 -18.33
N ALA A 239 2.21 -3.89 -18.44
CA ALA A 239 1.17 -4.09 -17.43
C ALA A 239 1.41 -5.40 -16.65
N LEU A 240 1.71 -5.29 -15.35
CA LEU A 240 1.91 -6.41 -14.44
C LEU A 240 0.65 -6.60 -13.60
N ALA A 241 0.09 -7.82 -13.60
CA ALA A 241 -1.23 -8.09 -13.00
C ALA A 241 -2.30 -7.07 -13.45
N PRO A 242 -2.58 -6.96 -14.77
CA PRO A 242 -3.45 -5.91 -15.30
C PRO A 242 -4.88 -6.01 -14.78
N VAL A 243 -5.44 -4.88 -14.35
CA VAL A 243 -6.82 -4.78 -13.88
C VAL A 243 -7.57 -3.74 -14.73
N ALA A 244 -8.49 -4.22 -15.56
CA ALA A 244 -9.42 -3.36 -16.30
C ALA A 244 -10.88 -3.59 -15.88
N TYR A 245 -11.19 -4.80 -15.40
CA TYR A 245 -12.50 -5.18 -14.91
C TYR A 245 -12.34 -6.21 -13.78
N ALA A 246 -13.01 -5.99 -12.65
CA ALA A 246 -12.88 -6.81 -11.44
C ALA A 246 -14.02 -7.81 -11.20
N GLY A 247 -15.01 -7.92 -12.11
CA GLY A 247 -16.21 -8.74 -11.85
C GLY A 247 -16.04 -10.26 -11.83
N HIS A 248 -14.82 -10.78 -12.02
CA HIS A 248 -14.50 -12.21 -11.90
C HIS A 248 -13.36 -12.48 -10.90
N VAL A 249 -13.12 -11.56 -9.96
CA VAL A 249 -12.16 -11.78 -8.88
C VAL A 249 -12.58 -13.00 -8.08
N SER A 250 -11.69 -13.99 -7.96
CA SER A 250 -11.97 -15.27 -7.31
C SER A 250 -11.66 -15.29 -5.81
N SER A 251 -11.13 -14.19 -5.25
CA SER A 251 -10.88 -14.11 -3.81
C SER A 251 -12.22 -14.04 -3.07
N ASP A 252 -12.49 -15.04 -2.23
CA ASP A 252 -13.68 -15.06 -1.37
C ASP A 252 -13.71 -13.84 -0.43
N PHE A 253 -12.53 -13.36 -0.01
CA PHE A 253 -12.41 -12.18 0.84
C PHE A 253 -12.88 -10.92 0.12
N ILE A 254 -12.34 -10.66 -1.08
CA ILE A 254 -12.71 -9.48 -1.88
C ILE A 254 -14.17 -9.56 -2.32
N GLN A 255 -14.65 -10.73 -2.74
CA GLN A 255 -16.07 -10.92 -3.10
C GLN A 255 -17.01 -10.66 -1.92
N THR A 256 -16.61 -11.04 -0.70
CA THR A 256 -17.41 -10.79 0.50
C THR A 256 -17.47 -9.32 0.84
N LEU A 257 -16.34 -8.60 0.76
CA LEU A 257 -16.31 -7.16 1.00
C LEU A 257 -17.21 -6.40 0.01
N ALA A 258 -17.12 -6.75 -1.28
CA ALA A 258 -17.97 -6.17 -2.33
C ALA A 258 -19.46 -6.50 -2.12
N PHE A 259 -19.79 -7.76 -1.81
CA PHE A 259 -21.17 -8.19 -1.56
C PHE A 259 -21.80 -7.46 -0.37
N LEU A 260 -21.01 -7.17 0.67
CA LEU A 260 -21.48 -6.47 1.86
C LEU A 260 -21.53 -4.95 1.67
N HIS A 261 -21.03 -4.42 0.55
CA HIS A 261 -20.89 -2.98 0.29
C HIS A 261 -20.23 -2.25 1.48
N ILE A 262 -19.19 -2.86 2.07
CA ILE A 262 -18.51 -2.31 3.25
C ILE A 262 -18.02 -0.91 2.96
N ASP A 263 -17.42 -0.72 1.79
CA ASP A 263 -16.98 0.54 1.20
C ASP A 263 -18.09 1.63 1.29
N THR A 264 -19.28 1.34 0.76
CA THR A 264 -20.44 2.24 0.78
C THR A 264 -20.94 2.51 2.20
N ILE A 265 -20.91 1.51 3.08
CA ILE A 265 -21.27 1.67 4.50
C ILE A 265 -20.28 2.62 5.19
N LEU A 266 -18.98 2.45 4.95
CA LEU A 266 -17.93 3.29 5.51
C LEU A 266 -18.04 4.75 5.01
N GLU A 267 -18.43 4.96 3.75
CA GLU A 267 -18.71 6.29 3.21
C GLU A 267 -19.94 6.94 3.89
N ILE A 268 -21.03 6.18 4.06
CA ILE A 268 -22.26 6.69 4.69
C ILE A 268 -22.03 7.13 6.14
N ILE A 269 -21.16 6.45 6.89
CA ILE A 269 -20.81 6.82 8.27
C ILE A 269 -19.76 7.94 8.35
N GLY A 270 -19.34 8.50 7.21
CA GLY A 270 -18.44 9.64 7.11
C GLY A 270 -16.96 9.29 7.26
N TRP A 271 -16.58 8.03 7.01
CA TRP A 271 -15.18 7.63 7.00
C TRP A 271 -14.59 7.88 5.62
N ASN A 272 -13.46 8.60 5.57
CA ASN A 272 -12.86 9.02 4.31
C ASN A 272 -11.53 8.32 4.00
N LYS A 273 -10.86 7.78 5.03
CA LYS A 273 -9.54 7.15 4.97
C LYS A 273 -9.68 5.63 5.00
N PHE A 274 -9.03 4.93 4.08
CA PHE A 274 -8.99 3.47 4.08
C PHE A 274 -7.56 2.98 4.28
N LEU A 275 -7.35 2.28 5.40
CA LEU A 275 -6.09 1.60 5.73
C LEU A 275 -4.83 2.47 5.56
N VAL A 276 -4.88 3.72 6.04
CA VAL A 276 -3.74 4.65 6.07
C VAL A 276 -2.80 4.32 7.21
N GLN A 277 -1.49 4.33 6.99
CA GLN A 277 -0.53 3.92 8.02
C GLN A 277 -0.67 4.72 9.32
N HIS A 278 -0.71 3.99 10.43
CA HIS A 278 -0.65 4.51 11.77
C HIS A 278 0.30 3.64 12.58
N CYS A 279 1.11 4.26 13.44
CA CYS A 279 2.13 3.57 14.25
C CYS A 279 1.59 2.37 15.04
N TRP A 280 0.33 2.40 15.49
CA TRP A 280 -0.29 1.28 16.20
C TRP A 280 -0.65 0.12 15.28
N MET A 281 -0.95 0.36 14.00
CA MET A 281 -1.17 -0.69 13.01
C MET A 281 0.14 -1.36 12.64
N ASP A 282 1.21 -0.59 12.48
CA ASP A 282 2.54 -1.11 12.16
C ASP A 282 3.03 -2.07 13.26
N ASN A 283 2.90 -1.64 14.53
CA ASN A 283 3.29 -2.48 15.66
C ASN A 283 2.38 -3.71 15.85
N LEU A 284 1.08 -3.59 15.54
CA LEU A 284 0.16 -4.73 15.59
C LEU A 284 0.48 -5.74 14.49
N LEU A 285 0.75 -5.26 13.27
CA LEU A 285 1.11 -6.09 12.12
C LEU A 285 2.45 -6.79 12.36
N ASP A 286 3.48 -6.06 12.80
CA ASP A 286 4.79 -6.60 13.14
C ASP A 286 4.67 -7.73 14.19
N LEU A 287 3.93 -7.48 15.29
CA LEU A 287 3.70 -8.49 16.31
C LEU A 287 2.99 -9.73 15.74
N THR A 288 2.01 -9.53 14.87
CA THR A 288 1.27 -10.64 14.26
C THR A 288 2.08 -11.42 13.22
N CYS A 289 3.04 -10.80 12.55
CA CYS A 289 3.94 -11.47 11.60
C CYS A 289 5.03 -12.28 12.31
N ASP A 290 5.54 -11.79 13.43
CA ASP A 290 6.47 -12.55 14.27
C ASP A 290 5.79 -13.76 14.94
N VAL A 291 4.50 -13.63 15.27
CA VAL A 291 3.70 -14.74 15.81
C VAL A 291 3.44 -15.79 14.72
N ALA A 292 3.60 -17.07 15.09
CA ALA A 292 3.40 -18.22 14.21
C ALA A 292 4.27 -18.23 12.93
N ASN A 293 5.51 -17.71 13.00
CA ASN A 293 6.48 -17.74 11.90
C ASN A 293 5.97 -17.11 10.58
N GLY A 294 5.17 -16.05 10.65
CA GLY A 294 4.66 -15.34 9.46
C GLY A 294 3.41 -15.93 8.82
N ASP A 295 2.86 -17.03 9.35
CA ASP A 295 1.65 -17.69 8.81
C ASP A 295 0.44 -16.72 8.76
N VAL A 296 0.31 -15.86 9.77
CA VAL A 296 -0.79 -14.88 9.89
C VAL A 296 -0.70 -13.85 8.75
N CYS A 297 0.48 -13.28 8.54
CA CYS A 297 0.73 -12.29 7.50
C CYS A 297 0.64 -12.91 6.10
N GLN A 298 1.11 -14.14 5.94
CA GLN A 298 0.90 -14.91 4.73
C GLN A 298 -0.59 -15.06 4.39
N VAL A 299 -1.44 -15.43 5.36
CA VAL A 299 -2.89 -15.55 5.15
C VAL A 299 -3.52 -14.20 4.75
N ALA A 300 -3.09 -13.09 5.36
CA ALA A 300 -3.58 -11.77 5.01
C ALA A 300 -3.24 -11.38 3.56
N MET A 301 -1.97 -11.52 3.14
CA MET A 301 -1.58 -11.29 1.73
C MET A 301 -2.31 -12.22 0.77
N CYS A 302 -2.40 -13.49 1.13
CA CYS A 302 -3.11 -14.50 0.36
C CYS A 302 -4.56 -14.11 0.07
N ALA A 303 -5.25 -13.50 1.05
CA ALA A 303 -6.64 -13.10 0.92
C ALA A 303 -6.82 -11.96 -0.11
N VAL A 304 -5.83 -11.08 -0.26
CA VAL A 304 -5.91 -9.90 -1.13
C VAL A 304 -5.26 -10.14 -2.49
N ALA A 305 -4.02 -10.65 -2.50
CA ALA A 305 -3.19 -10.79 -3.69
C ALA A 305 -3.09 -12.24 -4.22
N GLY A 306 -3.64 -13.22 -3.51
CA GLY A 306 -3.54 -14.64 -3.83
C GLY A 306 -2.31 -15.32 -3.20
N CYS A 307 -2.40 -16.64 -2.99
CA CYS A 307 -1.35 -17.43 -2.34
C CYS A 307 -0.31 -17.98 -3.31
N ASN A 308 0.96 -17.62 -3.11
CA ASN A 308 2.08 -18.36 -3.68
C ASN A 308 3.28 -18.42 -2.71
N PRO A 309 3.19 -19.23 -1.63
CA PRO A 309 4.24 -19.32 -0.59
C PRO A 309 5.64 -19.62 -1.12
N ASN A 310 5.74 -20.34 -2.24
CA ASN A 310 7.04 -20.75 -2.78
C ASN A 310 7.80 -19.61 -3.46
N ASN A 311 7.11 -18.50 -3.76
CA ASN A 311 7.66 -17.37 -4.52
C ASN A 311 7.72 -16.07 -3.69
N ILE A 312 7.59 -16.16 -2.38
CA ILE A 312 7.69 -15.02 -1.47
C ILE A 312 8.77 -15.27 -0.43
N ASN A 313 9.56 -14.24 -0.12
CA ASN A 313 10.59 -14.36 0.91
C ASN A 313 9.94 -14.20 2.29
N ALA A 314 9.60 -15.33 2.91
CA ALA A 314 8.93 -15.36 4.21
C ALA A 314 9.74 -14.66 5.33
N THR A 315 11.07 -14.54 5.19
CA THR A 315 11.88 -13.82 6.19
C THR A 315 11.75 -12.31 6.10
N ARG A 316 11.00 -11.77 5.13
CA ARG A 316 10.78 -10.34 4.93
C ARG A 316 9.31 -9.94 5.07
N TYR A 317 8.47 -10.82 5.60
CA TYR A 317 7.05 -10.51 5.82
C TYR A 317 6.83 -9.26 6.67
N ASP A 318 7.64 -9.08 7.73
CA ASP A 318 7.57 -7.90 8.60
C ASP A 318 7.77 -6.61 7.78
N ILE A 319 8.73 -6.59 6.86
CA ILE A 319 8.99 -5.43 6.01
C ILE A 319 7.83 -5.17 5.04
N TYR A 320 7.24 -6.22 4.47
CA TYR A 320 6.09 -6.07 3.57
C TYR A 320 4.89 -5.47 4.32
N MET A 321 4.63 -5.96 5.53
CA MET A 321 3.47 -5.56 6.34
C MET A 321 3.65 -4.23 7.08
N GLN A 322 4.89 -3.79 7.25
CA GLN A 322 5.18 -2.46 7.78
C GLN A 322 5.01 -1.37 6.71
N LEU A 323 5.15 -1.71 5.43
CA LEU A 323 5.06 -0.75 4.33
C LEU A 323 3.70 -0.80 3.62
N ASP A 324 2.99 -1.91 3.72
CA ASP A 324 1.64 -2.09 3.20
C ASP A 324 0.65 -2.46 4.33
N PRO A 325 -0.56 -1.88 4.35
CA PRO A 325 -1.12 -0.95 3.37
C PRO A 325 -0.60 0.48 3.55
N ALA A 326 -0.32 1.16 2.44
CA ALA A 326 0.15 2.55 2.41
C ALA A 326 -0.99 3.60 2.40
N GLY A 327 -2.25 3.15 2.37
CA GLY A 327 -3.43 4.01 2.45
C GLY A 327 -4.04 4.46 1.12
N THR A 328 -5.36 4.66 1.13
CA THR A 328 -6.16 5.21 0.02
C THR A 328 -7.45 5.87 0.57
N SER A 329 -8.23 6.54 -0.27
CA SER A 329 -9.58 7.01 0.08
C SER A 329 -10.61 5.87 0.11
N ILE A 330 -11.66 6.06 0.91
CA ILE A 330 -12.86 5.20 0.86
C ILE A 330 -13.56 5.32 -0.49
N GLN A 331 -13.60 6.51 -1.10
CA GLN A 331 -14.17 6.69 -2.44
C GLN A 331 -13.44 5.84 -3.50
N ASN A 332 -12.12 5.63 -3.39
CA ASN A 332 -11.42 4.71 -4.29
C ASN A 332 -11.91 3.28 -4.09
N MET A 333 -12.16 2.85 -2.85
CA MET A 333 -12.73 1.53 -2.56
C MET A 333 -14.14 1.39 -3.12
N ASN A 334 -14.97 2.43 -3.01
CA ASN A 334 -16.32 2.43 -3.58
C ASN A 334 -16.30 2.35 -5.11
N HIS A 335 -15.30 2.96 -5.74
CA HIS A 335 -15.14 2.86 -7.19
C HIS A 335 -14.73 1.44 -7.63
N TRP A 336 -14.11 0.65 -6.75
CA TRP A 336 -13.83 -0.76 -7.01
C TRP A 336 -15.00 -1.70 -6.68
N GLY A 337 -15.94 -1.26 -5.83
CA GLY A 337 -17.04 -2.04 -5.23
C GLY A 337 -18.22 -2.38 -6.13
#